data_AF-A0A9W9VJ09-F1
#
_entry.id   AF-A0A9W9VJ09-F1
#
_cell.length_a   1.000
_cell.length_b   1.000
_cell.length_c   1.000
_cell.angle_alpha   90.00
_cell.angle_beta   90.00
_cell.angle_gamma   90.00
#
_symmetry.space_group_name_H-M   'P 1'
#
loop_
_entity.id
_entity.type
_entity.pdbx_description
1 polymer ?
#
loop_
_entity_poly.entity_id
_entity_poly.type
_entity_poly.pdbx_seq_one_letter_code
_entity_poly.pdbx_strand_id
1 'polypeptide(L)'
;MPLPQKTDILVIGSGNAGLSAALSAAQTNPTLRITVIDKSPVSWAGGNSYFTAGAFRTTHNGLLDLLPLVNNTDATQASRIDMPVYTEQDFTADLQRMTGNRTDPALSAALVRDSRAAVGWLAANGVRFQLSFNRQAYEVNGRIKFWGGLALKTQDGGKGLVEDELRAVKNAGVDVFFDTAATALVTDQTTGAVIGVEVVNTDSAGVHKKTTIAAGAVILAAGGFEANPQLRAQWLGPGWDSARVRGTPYNTGDMLQIAQRDVSAKTAGNWSGCHSVAWDADAPADSGNREVSNEFTKSGYPLGIMVNRDGERFVDEGFDMRNYTYAMIGRRVLQQPGQVAFQVWDARTVAWLREEEYRGEVVRRIEGESLEELAEKCTEVGLVDPGRFMESVREYNASVEDGDGQKRWDPAVKDGLATKGLAVAKSNWALPIDKPPFLAVKVTAGITFTFGGLAVNPTTAAVISETTSDEVHGLYCVGEMLGGVFYDNYPGGSGLTSGTVFGRRAGRAAAERAGKSGRLERL
;
A
#
# COMPACT_ATOMS: atom_id res chain seq x y z
N MET A 1 6.48 28.21 -12.79
CA MET A 1 6.27 28.12 -14.26
C MET A 1 4.77 28.16 -14.53
N PRO A 2 4.29 28.83 -15.59
CA PRO A 2 2.89 28.75 -15.96
C PRO A 2 2.55 27.34 -16.44
N LEU A 3 1.34 26.87 -16.15
CA LEU A 3 0.82 25.61 -16.66
C LEU A 3 0.81 25.63 -18.21
N PRO A 4 1.31 24.58 -18.90
CA PRO A 4 1.35 24.56 -20.35
C PRO A 4 -0.04 24.38 -20.96
N GLN A 5 -0.28 25.00 -22.12
CA GLN A 5 -1.52 24.78 -22.89
C GLN A 5 -1.49 23.47 -23.69
N LYS A 6 -0.30 22.92 -23.94
CA LYS A 6 -0.11 21.66 -24.67
C LYS A 6 1.11 20.91 -24.17
N THR A 7 1.03 19.59 -24.20
CA THR A 7 2.12 18.66 -23.91
C THR A 7 1.97 17.44 -24.82
N ASP A 8 3.03 16.64 -25.00
CA ASP A 8 2.90 15.42 -25.81
C ASP A 8 2.27 14.29 -24.98
N ILE A 9 2.64 14.21 -23.69
CA ILE A 9 2.09 13.26 -22.73
C ILE A 9 1.74 13.98 -21.42
N LEU A 10 0.51 13.83 -20.96
CA LEU A 10 0.04 14.33 -19.68
C LEU A 10 -0.15 13.18 -18.71
N VAL A 11 0.50 13.22 -17.55
CA VAL A 11 0.31 12.27 -16.45
C VAL A 11 -0.44 12.95 -15.31
N ILE A 12 -1.50 12.31 -14.81
CA ILE A 12 -2.34 12.84 -13.73
C ILE A 12 -2.06 12.06 -12.45
N GLY A 13 -1.32 12.67 -11.53
CA GLY A 13 -0.91 12.12 -10.24
C GLY A 13 0.61 11.95 -10.11
N SER A 14 1.16 12.40 -8.99
CA SER A 14 2.60 12.39 -8.69
C SER A 14 3.04 11.25 -7.75
N GLY A 15 2.25 10.18 -7.61
CA GLY A 15 2.67 8.97 -6.90
C GLY A 15 3.64 8.11 -7.71
N ASN A 16 4.16 7.03 -7.11
CA ASN A 16 5.14 6.12 -7.71
C ASN A 16 4.73 5.63 -9.11
N ALA A 17 3.44 5.32 -9.33
CA ALA A 17 2.97 4.90 -10.65
C ALA A 17 3.06 6.02 -11.71
N GLY A 18 2.68 7.24 -11.35
CA GLY A 18 2.71 8.39 -12.24
C GLY A 18 4.13 8.87 -12.53
N LEU A 19 5.00 8.94 -11.51
CA LEU A 19 6.40 9.31 -11.68
C LEU A 19 7.16 8.25 -12.48
N SER A 20 6.92 6.96 -12.22
CA SER A 20 7.46 5.87 -13.04
C SER A 20 6.99 5.95 -14.50
N ALA A 21 5.72 6.30 -14.76
CA ALA A 21 5.20 6.48 -16.11
C ALA A 21 5.86 7.68 -16.84
N ALA A 22 5.96 8.82 -16.17
CA ALA A 22 6.57 10.01 -16.72
C ALA A 22 8.05 9.80 -17.05
N LEU A 23 8.82 9.19 -16.13
CA LEU A 23 10.23 8.89 -16.36
C LEU A 23 10.42 7.88 -17.51
N SER A 24 9.59 6.83 -17.55
CA SER A 24 9.66 5.83 -18.63
C SER A 24 9.32 6.44 -19.99
N ALA A 25 8.35 7.35 -20.05
CA ALA A 25 8.03 8.08 -21.27
C ALA A 25 9.22 8.95 -21.73
N ALA A 26 9.84 9.69 -20.80
CA ALA A 26 10.98 10.57 -21.09
C ALA A 26 12.18 9.79 -21.64
N GLN A 27 12.43 8.61 -21.08
CA GLN A 27 13.51 7.73 -21.54
C GLN A 27 13.20 7.04 -22.88
N THR A 28 11.92 6.76 -23.14
CA THR A 28 11.50 6.13 -24.41
C THR A 28 11.64 7.09 -25.57
N ASN A 29 11.29 8.36 -25.38
CA ASN A 29 11.48 9.39 -26.39
C ASN A 29 11.83 10.74 -25.75
N PRO A 30 13.13 11.09 -25.65
CA PRO A 30 13.60 12.34 -25.03
C PRO A 30 13.16 13.62 -25.75
N THR A 31 12.56 13.51 -26.94
CA THR A 31 12.09 14.67 -27.72
C THR A 31 10.67 15.11 -27.35
N LEU A 32 9.93 14.27 -26.62
CA LEU A 32 8.56 14.56 -26.21
C LEU A 32 8.55 15.44 -24.96
N ARG A 33 7.63 16.40 -24.92
CA ARG A 33 7.28 17.14 -23.71
C ARG A 33 6.34 16.31 -22.86
N ILE A 34 6.71 16.14 -21.60
CA ILE A 34 5.97 15.34 -20.64
C ILE A 34 5.66 16.24 -19.46
N THR A 35 4.39 16.23 -19.06
CA THR A 35 3.90 17.03 -17.96
C THR A 35 3.20 16.13 -16.95
N VAL A 36 3.54 16.26 -15.68
CA VAL A 36 2.81 15.68 -14.57
C VAL A 36 2.00 16.77 -13.89
N ILE A 37 0.71 16.52 -13.65
CA ILE A 37 -0.14 17.38 -12.81
C ILE A 37 -0.56 16.62 -11.56
N ASP A 38 -0.66 17.31 -10.44
CA ASP A 38 -1.20 16.77 -9.19
C ASP A 38 -2.11 17.80 -8.55
N LYS A 39 -3.27 17.36 -8.04
CA LYS A 39 -4.23 18.26 -7.40
C LYS A 39 -3.81 18.67 -5.99
N SER A 40 -2.94 17.87 -5.37
CA SER A 40 -2.39 18.20 -4.06
C SER A 40 -1.42 19.37 -4.16
N PRO A 41 -1.26 20.17 -3.09
CA PRO A 41 -0.18 21.12 -3.00
C PRO A 41 1.17 20.39 -2.92
N VAL A 42 2.25 21.09 -3.28
CA VAL A 42 3.61 20.50 -3.29
C VAL A 42 4.03 19.89 -1.95
N SER A 43 3.52 20.42 -0.82
CA SER A 43 3.78 19.88 0.53
C SER A 43 3.20 18.48 0.76
N TRP A 44 2.26 18.06 -0.10
CA TRP A 44 1.59 16.75 -0.09
C TRP A 44 1.95 15.88 -1.30
N ALA A 45 3.02 16.22 -2.03
CA ALA A 45 3.51 15.46 -3.16
C ALA A 45 3.73 13.95 -2.86
N GLY A 46 3.49 13.11 -3.87
CA GLY A 46 3.70 11.66 -3.80
C GLY A 46 2.43 10.84 -3.49
N GLY A 47 1.32 11.50 -3.15
CA GLY A 47 0.09 10.82 -2.75
C GLY A 47 0.32 9.77 -1.66
N ASN A 48 -0.35 8.62 -1.76
CA ASN A 48 -0.10 7.51 -0.83
C ASN A 48 1.28 6.88 -0.91
N SER A 49 2.03 7.09 -2.00
CA SER A 49 3.39 6.56 -2.11
C SER A 49 4.31 7.18 -1.06
N TYR A 50 3.98 8.35 -0.51
CA TYR A 50 4.72 8.94 0.60
C TYR A 50 4.52 8.23 1.94
N PHE A 51 3.32 7.67 2.17
CA PHE A 51 2.91 7.09 3.46
C PHE A 51 3.26 5.61 3.62
N THR A 52 3.89 5.02 2.60
CA THR A 52 4.35 3.64 2.64
C THR A 52 5.64 3.47 3.44
N ALA A 53 5.84 2.24 3.90
CA ALA A 53 7.12 1.77 4.42
C ALA A 53 8.22 1.63 3.36
N GLY A 54 7.88 1.81 2.09
CA GLY A 54 8.81 1.69 0.96
C GLY A 54 9.01 0.26 0.47
N ALA A 55 8.18 -0.70 0.88
CA ALA A 55 8.42 -2.11 0.59
C ALA A 55 8.11 -2.49 -0.88
N PHE A 56 9.06 -3.10 -1.58
CA PHE A 56 8.90 -3.60 -2.95
C PHE A 56 9.04 -5.11 -2.98
N ARG A 57 8.00 -5.81 -3.44
CA ARG A 57 8.04 -7.26 -3.66
C ARG A 57 8.54 -7.54 -5.07
N THR A 58 9.62 -8.29 -5.17
CA THR A 58 10.21 -8.64 -6.47
C THR A 58 10.72 -10.06 -6.43
N THR A 59 10.71 -10.74 -7.58
CA THR A 59 11.48 -11.97 -7.74
C THR A 59 12.96 -11.69 -7.55
N HIS A 60 13.73 -12.64 -7.01
CA HIS A 60 15.18 -12.55 -6.85
C HIS A 60 15.83 -13.92 -6.62
N ASN A 61 17.09 -14.06 -7.01
CA ASN A 61 17.88 -15.29 -6.88
C ASN A 61 18.63 -15.38 -5.53
N GLY A 62 17.98 -14.96 -4.44
CA GLY A 62 18.57 -14.89 -3.10
C GLY A 62 19.41 -13.64 -2.86
N LEU A 63 20.24 -13.65 -1.80
CA LEU A 63 20.94 -12.47 -1.29
C LEU A 63 21.90 -11.84 -2.30
N LEU A 64 22.70 -12.64 -3.01
CA LEU A 64 23.74 -12.14 -3.92
C LEU A 64 23.17 -11.32 -5.09
N ASP A 65 21.94 -11.61 -5.53
CA ASP A 65 21.22 -10.82 -6.55
C ASP A 65 20.76 -9.46 -6.01
N LEU A 66 20.47 -9.37 -4.70
CA LEU A 66 19.98 -8.14 -4.07
C LEU A 66 21.08 -7.20 -3.56
N LEU A 67 22.25 -7.74 -3.17
CA LEU A 67 23.35 -6.93 -2.64
C LEU A 67 23.74 -5.73 -3.52
N PRO A 68 23.79 -5.84 -4.87
CA PRO A 68 24.11 -4.69 -5.73
C PRO A 68 23.07 -3.56 -5.70
N LEU A 69 21.85 -3.82 -5.22
CA LEU A 69 20.76 -2.84 -5.17
C LEU A 69 20.71 -2.07 -3.84
N VAL A 70 21.30 -2.62 -2.77
CA VAL A 70 21.09 -2.12 -1.41
C VAL A 70 22.29 -1.37 -0.86
N ASN A 71 22.04 -0.37 0.00
CA ASN A 71 23.08 0.50 0.55
C ASN A 71 23.33 0.36 2.05
N ASN A 72 22.73 -0.63 2.71
CA ASN A 72 22.75 -0.80 4.17
C ASN A 72 23.25 -2.19 4.62
N THR A 73 24.09 -2.85 3.83
CA THR A 73 24.58 -4.20 4.15
C THR A 73 26.04 -4.33 3.74
N ASP A 74 26.92 -4.52 4.73
CA ASP A 74 28.33 -4.83 4.50
C ASP A 74 28.57 -6.36 4.42
N ALA A 75 29.82 -6.76 4.13
CA ALA A 75 30.19 -8.16 3.98
C ALA A 75 30.00 -8.99 5.26
N THR A 76 30.22 -8.40 6.43
CA THR A 76 30.09 -9.07 7.74
C THR A 76 28.62 -9.31 8.09
N GLN A 77 27.76 -8.35 7.75
CA GLN A 77 26.32 -8.51 7.90
C GLN A 77 25.78 -9.52 6.89
N ALA A 78 26.23 -9.46 5.62
CA ALA A 78 25.83 -10.38 4.57
C ALA A 78 26.14 -11.84 4.92
N SER A 79 27.29 -12.14 5.55
CA SER A 79 27.65 -13.51 5.94
C SER A 79 26.70 -14.14 6.97
N ARG A 80 25.91 -13.32 7.68
CA ARG A 80 24.93 -13.77 8.68
C ARG A 80 23.50 -13.89 8.14
N ILE A 81 23.25 -13.52 6.89
CA ILE A 81 21.90 -13.47 6.32
C ILE A 81 21.50 -14.83 5.73
N ASP A 82 20.32 -15.30 6.12
CA ASP A 82 19.58 -16.37 5.46
C ASP A 82 18.46 -15.76 4.63
N MET A 83 18.57 -15.88 3.30
CA MET A 83 17.59 -15.35 2.37
C MET A 83 17.28 -16.37 1.27
N PRO A 84 16.10 -16.99 1.30
CA PRO A 84 15.69 -17.93 0.26
C PRO A 84 15.51 -17.21 -1.08
N VAL A 85 15.63 -17.98 -2.16
CA VAL A 85 15.20 -17.54 -3.49
C VAL A 85 13.71 -17.25 -3.46
N TYR A 86 13.26 -16.24 -4.20
CA TYR A 86 11.86 -15.93 -4.38
C TYR A 86 11.55 -15.86 -5.88
N THR A 87 10.97 -16.93 -6.41
CA THR A 87 10.79 -17.17 -7.84
C THR A 87 9.50 -16.53 -8.38
N GLU A 88 9.33 -16.54 -9.71
CA GLU A 88 8.03 -16.20 -10.33
C GLU A 88 6.91 -17.12 -9.82
N GLN A 89 7.19 -18.41 -9.63
CA GLN A 89 6.21 -19.37 -9.12
C GLN A 89 5.78 -19.01 -7.70
N ASP A 90 6.72 -18.64 -6.83
CA ASP A 90 6.40 -18.21 -5.46
C ASP A 90 5.53 -16.96 -5.47
N PHE A 91 5.84 -15.98 -6.32
CA PHE A 91 5.06 -14.75 -6.41
C PHE A 91 3.68 -14.97 -7.02
N THR A 92 3.57 -15.76 -8.09
CA THR A 92 2.27 -16.13 -8.65
C THR A 92 1.42 -16.88 -7.62
N ALA A 93 2.01 -17.83 -6.88
CA ALA A 93 1.30 -18.59 -5.85
C ALA A 93 0.81 -17.70 -4.70
N ASP A 94 1.64 -16.77 -4.23
CA ASP A 94 1.24 -15.80 -3.20
C ASP A 94 0.10 -14.89 -3.70
N LEU A 95 0.17 -14.41 -4.94
CA LEU A 95 -0.87 -13.54 -5.51
C LEU A 95 -2.19 -14.31 -5.68
N GLN A 96 -2.15 -15.52 -6.23
CA GLN A 96 -3.30 -16.40 -6.36
C GLN A 96 -3.94 -16.70 -5.01
N ARG A 97 -3.15 -17.11 -4.02
CA ARG A 97 -3.61 -17.42 -2.66
C ARG A 97 -4.28 -16.22 -1.99
N MET A 98 -3.65 -15.04 -2.05
CA MET A 98 -4.17 -13.82 -1.40
C MET A 98 -5.39 -13.22 -2.10
N THR A 99 -5.56 -13.47 -3.39
CA THR A 99 -6.69 -12.97 -4.16
C THR A 99 -7.83 -13.99 -4.30
N GLY A 100 -7.72 -15.17 -3.67
CA GLY A 100 -8.69 -16.25 -3.85
C GLY A 100 -8.80 -16.74 -5.29
N ASN A 101 -7.68 -16.75 -6.03
CA ASN A 101 -7.57 -17.05 -7.47
C ASN A 101 -8.35 -16.09 -8.39
N ARG A 102 -8.65 -14.86 -7.93
CA ARG A 102 -9.42 -13.89 -8.71
C ARG A 102 -8.57 -12.90 -9.50
N THR A 103 -7.28 -12.80 -9.20
CA THR A 103 -6.34 -11.92 -9.94
C THR A 103 -6.41 -12.20 -11.45
N ASP A 104 -6.43 -11.16 -12.27
CA ASP A 104 -6.38 -11.31 -13.72
C ASP A 104 -5.07 -12.00 -14.14
N PRO A 105 -5.11 -13.13 -14.86
CA PRO A 105 -3.91 -13.91 -15.18
C PRO A 105 -2.87 -13.13 -16.00
N ALA A 106 -3.30 -12.25 -16.89
CA ALA A 106 -2.39 -11.49 -17.76
C ALA A 106 -1.75 -10.31 -17.00
N LEU A 107 -2.53 -9.61 -16.15
CA LEU A 107 -1.98 -8.59 -15.25
C LEU A 107 -1.02 -9.21 -14.22
N SER A 108 -1.40 -10.34 -13.63
CA SER A 108 -0.56 -11.12 -12.72
C SER A 108 0.77 -11.52 -13.38
N ALA A 109 0.71 -12.08 -14.59
CA ALA A 109 1.91 -12.46 -15.33
C ALA A 109 2.80 -11.26 -15.65
N ALA A 110 2.22 -10.12 -16.06
CA ALA A 110 2.99 -8.90 -16.32
C ALA A 110 3.66 -8.37 -15.05
N LEU A 111 2.94 -8.30 -13.92
CA LEU A 111 3.48 -7.88 -12.63
C LEU A 111 4.66 -8.75 -12.20
N VAL A 112 4.46 -10.08 -12.20
CA VAL A 112 5.45 -11.03 -11.68
C VAL A 112 6.72 -11.02 -12.53
N ARG A 113 6.58 -11.15 -13.86
CA ARG A 113 7.73 -11.20 -14.79
C ARG A 113 8.56 -9.93 -14.79
N ASP A 114 7.90 -8.77 -14.72
CA ASP A 114 8.60 -7.49 -14.82
C ASP A 114 9.12 -6.97 -13.47
N SER A 115 8.74 -7.59 -12.35
CA SER A 115 9.02 -7.08 -10.99
C SER A 115 10.51 -6.80 -10.74
N ARG A 116 11.39 -7.76 -11.06
CA ARG A 116 12.85 -7.61 -10.88
C ARG A 116 13.46 -6.53 -11.76
N ALA A 117 13.02 -6.47 -13.00
CA ALA A 117 13.46 -5.45 -13.96
C ALA A 117 12.97 -4.05 -13.55
N ALA A 118 11.77 -3.94 -12.96
CA ALA A 118 11.22 -2.68 -12.45
C ALA A 118 12.02 -2.15 -11.25
N VAL A 119 12.32 -3.00 -10.27
CA VAL A 119 13.16 -2.61 -9.12
C VAL A 119 14.57 -2.22 -9.56
N GLY A 120 15.19 -3.01 -10.44
CA GLY A 120 16.52 -2.67 -10.99
C GLY A 120 16.51 -1.35 -11.77
N TRP A 121 15.45 -1.07 -12.52
CA TRP A 121 15.29 0.19 -13.24
C TRP A 121 15.12 1.39 -12.29
N LEU A 122 14.34 1.26 -11.21
CA LEU A 122 14.26 2.32 -10.19
C LEU A 122 15.62 2.61 -9.56
N ALA A 123 16.36 1.56 -9.19
CA ALA A 123 17.69 1.69 -8.62
C ALA A 123 18.67 2.39 -9.57
N ALA A 124 18.65 2.02 -10.86
CA ALA A 124 19.46 2.67 -11.90
C ALA A 124 19.10 4.15 -12.11
N ASN A 125 17.89 4.56 -11.73
CA ASN A 125 17.43 5.96 -11.78
C ASN A 125 17.59 6.70 -10.44
N GLY A 126 18.32 6.12 -9.49
CA GLY A 126 18.70 6.79 -8.25
C GLY A 126 17.78 6.53 -7.06
N VAL A 127 16.77 5.65 -7.18
CA VAL A 127 16.00 5.20 -6.02
C VAL A 127 16.87 4.34 -5.12
N ARG A 128 17.02 4.76 -3.86
CA ARG A 128 17.88 4.07 -2.89
C ARG A 128 17.12 2.92 -2.22
N PHE A 129 17.59 1.70 -2.41
CA PHE A 129 17.05 0.51 -1.75
C PHE A 129 17.88 0.05 -0.55
N GLN A 130 17.22 -0.65 0.35
CA GLN A 130 17.75 -1.22 1.58
C GLN A 130 17.16 -2.60 1.82
N LEU A 131 17.92 -3.48 2.47
CA LEU A 131 17.36 -4.68 3.06
C LEU A 131 16.48 -4.31 4.26
N SER A 132 15.31 -4.93 4.34
CA SER A 132 14.23 -4.58 5.27
C SER A 132 14.39 -5.22 6.66
N PHE A 133 15.55 -5.02 7.30
CA PHE A 133 15.89 -5.65 8.59
C PHE A 133 14.86 -5.36 9.69
N ASN A 134 14.44 -4.09 9.81
CA ASN A 134 13.53 -3.65 10.86
C ASN A 134 12.08 -4.16 10.67
N ARG A 135 11.78 -4.78 9.53
CA ARG A 135 10.41 -5.14 9.19
C ARG A 135 10.23 -6.59 8.76
N GLN A 136 11.18 -7.21 8.09
CA GLN A 136 11.01 -8.52 7.46
C GLN A 136 12.17 -9.47 7.76
N ALA A 137 12.86 -9.23 8.87
CA ALA A 137 13.88 -10.12 9.38
C ALA A 137 13.81 -10.23 10.91
N TYR A 138 14.23 -11.38 11.43
CA TYR A 138 14.51 -11.60 12.84
C TYR A 138 15.92 -12.17 12.99
N GLU A 139 16.59 -11.81 14.09
CA GLU A 139 17.83 -12.49 14.48
C GLU A 139 17.46 -13.73 15.30
N VAL A 140 17.82 -14.91 14.77
CA VAL A 140 17.54 -16.21 15.38
C VAL A 140 18.83 -17.01 15.40
N ASN A 141 19.33 -17.33 16.60
CA ASN A 141 20.57 -18.08 16.81
C ASN A 141 21.79 -17.48 16.07
N GLY A 142 21.93 -16.14 16.09
CA GLY A 142 23.03 -15.41 15.43
C GLY A 142 22.95 -15.32 13.90
N ARG A 143 21.86 -15.82 13.29
CA ARG A 143 21.54 -15.68 11.86
C ARG A 143 20.40 -14.68 11.68
N ILE A 144 20.47 -13.87 10.63
CA ILE A 144 19.42 -12.93 10.24
C ILE A 144 18.53 -13.60 9.20
N LYS A 145 17.33 -14.02 9.60
CA LYS A 145 16.41 -14.75 8.73
C LYS A 145 15.37 -13.81 8.10
N PHE A 146 15.41 -13.68 6.77
CA PHE A 146 14.37 -12.99 6.02
C PHE A 146 13.20 -13.93 5.72
N TRP A 147 11.98 -13.39 5.70
CA TRP A 147 10.76 -14.17 5.53
C TRP A 147 9.74 -13.51 4.59
N GLY A 148 8.80 -14.33 4.10
CA GLY A 148 7.62 -13.87 3.39
C GLY A 148 7.85 -13.20 2.03
N GLY A 149 9.01 -13.39 1.40
CA GLY A 149 9.30 -12.89 0.04
C GLY A 149 9.37 -11.37 -0.11
N LEU A 150 9.56 -10.63 1.00
CA LEU A 150 9.62 -9.16 0.99
C LEU A 150 10.93 -8.65 1.61
N ALA A 151 12.02 -8.78 0.87
CA ALA A 151 13.36 -8.43 1.37
C ALA A 151 13.71 -6.94 1.23
N LEU A 152 13.14 -6.24 0.25
CA LEU A 152 13.53 -4.87 -0.11
C LEU A 152 12.58 -3.81 0.43
N LYS A 153 13.17 -2.69 0.85
CA LYS A 153 12.47 -1.42 1.05
C LYS A 153 13.28 -0.26 0.49
N THR A 154 12.65 0.89 0.28
CA THR A 154 13.38 2.13 -0.01
C THR A 154 13.95 2.74 1.27
N GLN A 155 15.08 3.44 1.12
CA GLN A 155 15.64 4.27 2.18
C GLN A 155 14.60 5.34 2.57
N ASP A 156 14.42 5.56 3.87
CA ASP A 156 13.42 6.50 4.43
C ASP A 156 11.97 6.23 4.00
N GLY A 157 11.68 4.99 3.60
CA GLY A 157 10.35 4.54 3.20
C GLY A 157 9.79 5.35 2.02
N GLY A 158 8.49 5.67 2.09
CA GLY A 158 7.82 6.45 1.06
C GLY A 158 8.36 7.86 0.86
N LYS A 159 8.94 8.45 1.91
CA LYS A 159 9.53 9.80 1.81
C LYS A 159 10.70 9.81 0.84
N GLY A 160 11.66 8.91 1.06
CA GLY A 160 12.83 8.77 0.21
C GLY A 160 12.48 8.30 -1.20
N LEU A 161 11.49 7.41 -1.34
CA LEU A 161 10.97 7.00 -2.65
C LEU A 161 10.50 8.20 -3.47
N VAL A 162 9.57 8.99 -2.92
CA VAL A 162 8.98 10.14 -3.62
C VAL A 162 10.05 11.21 -3.91
N GLU A 163 10.99 11.44 -2.98
CA GLU A 163 12.12 12.34 -3.19
C GLU A 163 13.00 11.89 -4.37
N ASP A 164 13.39 10.62 -4.39
CA ASP A 164 14.27 10.05 -5.41
C ASP A 164 13.59 10.03 -6.79
N GLU A 165 12.31 9.63 -6.86
CA GLU A 165 11.55 9.64 -8.12
C GLU A 165 11.32 11.06 -8.65
N LEU A 166 10.97 12.03 -7.79
CA LEU A 166 10.81 13.43 -8.19
C LEU A 166 12.13 14.01 -8.72
N ARG A 167 13.26 13.64 -8.12
CA ARG A 167 14.60 14.01 -8.60
C ARG A 167 14.85 13.41 -9.99
N ALA A 168 14.54 12.14 -10.18
CA ALA A 168 14.74 11.44 -11.45
C ALA A 168 13.91 12.04 -12.59
N VAL A 169 12.62 12.32 -12.38
CA VAL A 169 11.77 12.93 -13.42
C VAL A 169 12.23 14.35 -13.76
N LYS A 170 12.64 15.15 -12.77
CA LYS A 170 13.19 16.50 -13.02
C LYS A 170 14.47 16.45 -13.83
N ASN A 171 15.38 15.52 -13.51
CA ASN A 171 16.62 15.31 -14.27
C ASN A 171 16.36 14.85 -15.71
N ALA A 172 15.22 14.17 -15.94
CA ALA A 172 14.79 13.76 -17.27
C ALA A 172 14.04 14.86 -18.05
N GLY A 173 13.94 16.08 -17.52
CA GLY A 173 13.28 17.21 -18.18
C GLY A 173 11.75 17.18 -18.13
N VAL A 174 11.17 16.41 -17.20
CA VAL A 174 9.72 16.37 -16.98
C VAL A 174 9.28 17.54 -16.09
N ASP A 175 8.26 18.27 -16.53
CA ASP A 175 7.63 19.32 -15.74
C ASP A 175 6.57 18.74 -14.79
N VAL A 176 6.58 19.17 -13.52
CA VAL A 176 5.60 18.74 -12.50
C VAL A 176 4.88 19.95 -11.93
N PHE A 177 3.55 19.96 -12.02
CA PHE A 177 2.69 21.03 -11.52
C PHE A 177 1.76 20.51 -10.42
N PHE A 178 1.82 21.16 -9.26
CA PHE A 178 0.94 20.91 -8.13
C PHE A 178 -0.28 21.83 -8.19
N ASP A 179 -1.20 21.68 -7.23
CA ASP A 179 -2.40 22.52 -7.10
C ASP A 179 -3.25 22.53 -8.39
N THR A 180 -3.19 21.44 -9.17
CA THR A 180 -3.78 21.34 -10.51
C THR A 180 -4.67 20.10 -10.60
N ALA A 181 -5.97 20.30 -10.41
CA ALA A 181 -6.98 19.24 -10.44
C ALA A 181 -7.53 19.02 -11.85
N ALA A 182 -7.51 17.79 -12.34
CA ALA A 182 -8.24 17.41 -13.56
C ALA A 182 -9.74 17.31 -13.29
N THR A 183 -10.56 17.83 -14.19
CA THR A 183 -12.03 17.91 -14.03
C THR A 183 -12.81 17.24 -15.16
N ALA A 184 -12.21 17.09 -16.34
CA ALA A 184 -12.80 16.37 -17.47
C ALA A 184 -11.73 15.86 -18.44
N LEU A 185 -12.01 14.74 -19.10
CA LEU A 185 -11.27 14.29 -20.28
C LEU A 185 -11.85 14.95 -21.53
N VAL A 186 -10.98 15.47 -22.40
CA VAL A 186 -11.37 16.06 -23.67
C VAL A 186 -11.20 15.02 -24.77
N THR A 187 -12.28 14.73 -25.49
CA THR A 187 -12.30 13.75 -26.58
C THR A 187 -12.49 14.42 -27.95
N ASP A 188 -11.84 13.84 -28.95
CA ASP A 188 -12.11 14.15 -30.35
C ASP A 188 -13.46 13.56 -30.75
N GLN A 189 -14.36 14.41 -31.28
CA GLN A 189 -15.74 14.03 -31.57
C GLN A 189 -15.88 13.06 -32.75
N THR A 190 -14.85 12.93 -33.59
CA THR A 190 -14.89 12.05 -34.77
C THR A 190 -14.37 10.66 -34.45
N THR A 191 -13.27 10.61 -33.69
CA THR A 191 -12.51 9.38 -33.43
C THR A 191 -12.74 8.82 -32.02
N GLY A 192 -13.31 9.62 -31.11
CA GLY A 192 -13.46 9.27 -29.69
C GLY A 192 -12.14 9.24 -28.91
N ALA A 193 -11.01 9.61 -29.53
CA ALA A 193 -9.71 9.61 -28.87
C ALA A 193 -9.61 10.71 -27.79
N VAL A 194 -8.95 10.43 -26.67
CA VAL A 194 -8.62 11.45 -25.67
C VAL A 194 -7.48 12.31 -26.20
N ILE A 195 -7.71 13.61 -26.28
CA ILE A 195 -6.80 14.63 -26.87
C ILE A 195 -6.42 15.73 -25.88
N GLY A 196 -6.85 15.62 -24.62
CA GLY A 196 -6.53 16.60 -23.60
C GLY A 196 -7.33 16.42 -22.32
N VAL A 197 -7.12 17.35 -21.40
CA VAL A 197 -7.74 17.35 -20.07
C VAL A 197 -8.10 18.78 -19.69
N GLU A 198 -9.33 18.97 -19.20
CA GLU A 198 -9.69 20.20 -18.51
C GLU A 198 -9.17 20.16 -17.08
N VAL A 199 -8.55 21.23 -16.63
CA VAL A 199 -7.98 21.35 -15.29
C VAL A 199 -8.37 22.65 -14.61
N VAL A 200 -8.39 22.61 -13.29
CA VAL A 200 -8.44 23.77 -12.40
C VAL A 200 -7.08 23.87 -11.71
N ASN A 201 -6.33 24.92 -12.00
CA ASN A 201 -5.11 25.26 -11.28
C ASN A 201 -5.40 26.34 -10.24
N THR A 202 -4.90 26.17 -9.02
CA THR A 202 -4.97 27.17 -7.96
C THR A 202 -3.61 27.86 -7.86
N ASP A 203 -3.58 29.18 -8.04
CA ASP A 203 -2.33 29.94 -7.91
C ASP A 203 -1.97 30.22 -6.44
N SER A 204 -0.81 30.85 -6.22
CA SER A 204 -0.33 31.18 -4.88
C SER A 204 -1.22 32.18 -4.11
N ALA A 205 -2.12 32.88 -4.80
CA ALA A 205 -3.11 33.78 -4.19
C ALA A 205 -4.46 33.07 -3.93
N GLY A 206 -4.56 31.77 -4.20
CA GLY A 206 -5.79 30.99 -4.04
C GLY A 206 -6.78 31.17 -5.19
N VAL A 207 -6.39 31.80 -6.29
CA VAL A 207 -7.29 32.04 -7.43
C VAL A 207 -7.36 30.77 -8.28
N HIS A 208 -8.58 30.27 -8.49
CA HIS A 208 -8.84 29.12 -9.34
C HIS A 208 -8.92 29.53 -10.82
N LYS A 209 -8.05 28.96 -11.64
CA LYS A 209 -8.02 29.15 -13.08
C LYS A 209 -8.36 27.86 -13.81
N LYS A 210 -9.46 27.88 -14.57
CA LYS A 210 -9.82 26.81 -15.50
C LYS A 210 -9.01 26.94 -16.79
N THR A 211 -8.46 25.84 -17.28
CA THR A 211 -7.79 25.77 -18.57
C THR A 211 -7.87 24.35 -19.14
N THR A 212 -7.64 24.21 -20.43
CA THR A 212 -7.47 22.91 -21.10
C THR A 212 -6.01 22.71 -21.44
N ILE A 213 -5.49 21.51 -21.18
CA ILE A 213 -4.17 21.06 -21.63
C ILE A 213 -4.40 20.07 -22.77
N ALA A 214 -4.01 20.43 -23.99
CA ALA A 214 -3.98 19.48 -25.11
C ALA A 214 -2.86 18.46 -24.91
N ALA A 215 -3.14 17.17 -25.14
CA ALA A 215 -2.20 16.08 -24.94
C ALA A 215 -2.34 15.00 -26.01
N GLY A 216 -1.21 14.50 -26.55
CA GLY A 216 -1.22 13.38 -27.49
C GLY A 216 -1.51 12.03 -26.84
N ALA A 217 -1.26 11.93 -25.53
CA ALA A 217 -1.66 10.84 -24.66
C ALA A 217 -1.87 11.33 -23.22
N VAL A 218 -2.79 10.68 -22.50
CA VAL A 218 -3.10 10.94 -21.09
C VAL A 218 -2.91 9.65 -20.28
N ILE A 219 -2.17 9.72 -19.18
CA ILE A 219 -1.95 8.61 -18.25
C ILE A 219 -2.60 8.96 -16.90
N LEU A 220 -3.60 8.17 -16.51
CA LEU A 220 -4.29 8.27 -15.23
C LEU A 220 -3.50 7.53 -14.14
N ALA A 221 -3.03 8.26 -13.14
CA ALA A 221 -2.23 7.75 -12.01
C ALA A 221 -2.66 8.38 -10.67
N ALA A 222 -3.94 8.70 -10.53
CA ALA A 222 -4.50 9.56 -9.47
C ALA A 222 -4.98 8.83 -8.20
N GLY A 223 -4.52 7.59 -7.96
CA GLY A 223 -4.89 6.84 -6.77
C GLY A 223 -6.33 6.31 -6.75
N GLY A 224 -6.76 5.74 -5.64
CA GLY A 224 -8.12 5.25 -5.46
C GLY A 224 -9.07 6.28 -4.86
N PHE A 225 -10.00 5.79 -4.03
CA PHE A 225 -11.06 6.59 -3.39
C PHE A 225 -11.09 6.46 -1.86
N GLU A 226 -10.05 5.94 -1.24
CA GLU A 226 -9.92 5.68 0.19
C GLU A 226 -9.98 6.93 1.08
N ALA A 227 -9.75 8.13 0.52
CA ALA A 227 -9.93 9.39 1.23
C ALA A 227 -11.35 9.98 1.07
N ASN A 228 -12.23 9.34 0.29
CA ASN A 228 -13.60 9.80 0.07
C ASN A 228 -14.60 9.00 0.94
N PRO A 229 -15.12 9.56 2.05
CA PRO A 229 -16.05 8.85 2.93
C PRO A 229 -17.33 8.38 2.22
N GLN A 230 -17.85 9.16 1.26
CA GLN A 230 -19.06 8.78 0.52
C GLN A 230 -18.80 7.56 -0.37
N LEU A 231 -17.72 7.58 -1.15
CA LEU A 231 -17.37 6.43 -2.01
C LEU A 231 -16.99 5.20 -1.19
N ARG A 232 -16.36 5.38 -0.02
CA ARG A 232 -16.11 4.29 0.93
C ARG A 232 -17.40 3.64 1.41
N ALA A 233 -18.38 4.41 1.88
CA ALA A 233 -19.68 3.86 2.28
C ALA A 233 -20.40 3.17 1.12
N GLN A 234 -20.36 3.78 -0.07
CA GLN A 234 -21.02 3.26 -1.27
C GLN A 234 -20.42 1.92 -1.73
N TRP A 235 -19.10 1.79 -1.79
CA TRP A 235 -18.44 0.65 -2.42
C TRP A 235 -17.89 -0.38 -1.43
N LEU A 236 -17.31 0.06 -0.31
CA LEU A 236 -16.72 -0.84 0.69
C LEU A 236 -17.76 -1.33 1.71
N GLY A 237 -18.85 -0.56 1.88
CA GLY A 237 -20.00 -0.90 2.71
C GLY A 237 -20.09 -0.09 4.01
N PRO A 238 -21.07 -0.42 4.87
CA PRO A 238 -21.35 0.32 6.10
C PRO A 238 -20.15 0.43 7.04
N GLY A 239 -19.94 1.63 7.61
CA GLY A 239 -18.89 1.93 8.59
C GLY A 239 -17.56 2.36 7.98
N TRP A 240 -17.32 2.14 6.69
CA TRP A 240 -16.06 2.52 6.02
C TRP A 240 -15.87 4.03 5.85
N ASP A 241 -16.95 4.80 5.88
CA ASP A 241 -16.92 6.26 5.94
C ASP A 241 -16.26 6.79 7.23
N SER A 242 -16.28 6.00 8.31
CA SER A 242 -15.67 6.33 9.60
C SER A 242 -14.24 5.82 9.78
N ALA A 243 -13.75 4.96 8.88
CA ALA A 243 -12.37 4.46 8.94
C ALA A 243 -11.35 5.60 8.82
N ARG A 244 -10.25 5.51 9.57
CA ARG A 244 -9.14 6.48 9.50
C ARG A 244 -8.46 6.39 8.14
N VAL A 245 -8.02 7.52 7.58
CA VAL A 245 -7.23 7.53 6.33
C VAL A 245 -5.75 7.35 6.65
N ARG A 246 -5.16 6.23 6.24
CA ARG A 246 -3.71 5.98 6.27
C ARG A 246 -3.11 6.46 4.95
N GLY A 247 -3.04 7.77 4.75
CA GLY A 247 -2.61 8.27 3.46
C GLY A 247 -2.85 9.74 3.16
N THR A 248 -2.79 10.06 1.89
CA THR A 248 -3.11 11.40 1.40
C THR A 248 -4.62 11.67 1.50
N PRO A 249 -5.06 12.89 1.90
CA PRO A 249 -6.48 13.25 1.84
C PRO A 249 -6.97 13.48 0.41
N TYR A 250 -6.07 13.42 -0.58
CA TYR A 250 -6.35 13.75 -1.98
C TYR A 250 -6.80 12.54 -2.83
N ASN A 251 -6.71 11.29 -2.35
CA ASN A 251 -7.17 10.14 -3.12
C ASN A 251 -8.68 9.94 -2.99
N THR A 252 -9.44 10.76 -3.72
CA THR A 252 -10.90 10.89 -3.55
C THR A 252 -11.71 10.23 -4.67
N GLY A 253 -11.07 9.51 -5.60
CA GLY A 253 -11.75 8.80 -6.68
C GLY A 253 -12.18 9.65 -7.88
N ASP A 254 -11.80 10.93 -7.94
CA ASP A 254 -12.28 11.88 -8.97
C ASP A 254 -12.04 11.34 -10.38
N MET A 255 -10.81 10.86 -10.66
CA MET A 255 -10.46 10.37 -12.00
C MET A 255 -11.09 9.01 -12.33
N LEU A 256 -11.50 8.21 -11.34
CA LEU A 256 -12.31 7.00 -11.60
C LEU A 256 -13.69 7.42 -12.15
N GLN A 257 -14.33 8.36 -11.46
CA GLN A 257 -15.65 8.87 -11.87
C GLN A 257 -15.58 9.61 -13.21
N ILE A 258 -14.57 10.46 -13.42
CA ILE A 258 -14.34 11.19 -14.67
C ILE A 258 -14.12 10.22 -15.84
N ALA A 259 -13.29 9.18 -15.67
CA ALA A 259 -13.06 8.20 -16.73
C ALA A 259 -14.33 7.41 -17.08
N GLN A 260 -15.12 6.99 -16.09
CA GLN A 260 -16.41 6.33 -16.33
C GLN A 260 -17.40 7.27 -17.03
N ARG A 261 -17.47 8.54 -16.61
CA ARG A 261 -18.38 9.55 -17.16
C ARG A 261 -18.04 9.95 -18.59
N ASP A 262 -16.77 10.28 -18.85
CA ASP A 262 -16.38 10.97 -20.09
C ASP A 262 -16.05 10.02 -21.24
N VAL A 263 -15.59 8.81 -20.93
CA VAL A 263 -15.15 7.85 -21.96
C VAL A 263 -15.72 6.45 -21.77
N SER A 264 -16.73 6.29 -20.90
CA SER A 264 -17.31 4.98 -20.57
C SER A 264 -16.25 3.96 -20.15
N ALA A 265 -15.25 4.35 -19.36
CA ALA A 265 -14.19 3.44 -18.95
C ALA A 265 -14.75 2.22 -18.18
N LYS A 266 -14.36 1.02 -18.62
CA LYS A 266 -14.72 -0.24 -18.00
C LYS A 266 -14.10 -0.37 -16.61
N THR A 267 -14.88 -0.88 -15.66
CA THR A 267 -14.40 -1.16 -14.31
C THR A 267 -13.88 -2.59 -14.17
N ALA A 268 -12.97 -2.83 -13.23
CA ALA A 268 -12.39 -4.13 -12.92
C ALA A 268 -12.01 -4.24 -11.44
N GLY A 269 -11.69 -5.46 -10.99
CA GLY A 269 -11.24 -5.75 -9.63
C GLY A 269 -12.36 -5.85 -8.60
N ASN A 270 -12.00 -5.71 -7.32
CA ASN A 270 -12.93 -5.80 -6.19
C ASN A 270 -13.21 -4.42 -5.59
N TRP A 271 -14.32 -3.79 -6.00
CA TRP A 271 -14.73 -2.48 -5.48
C TRP A 271 -15.11 -2.48 -4.00
N SER A 272 -15.48 -3.63 -3.45
CA SER A 272 -15.73 -3.81 -2.01
C SER A 272 -14.48 -4.20 -1.21
N GLY A 273 -13.35 -4.37 -1.90
CA GLY A 273 -12.07 -4.75 -1.34
C GLY A 273 -11.15 -3.54 -1.17
N CYS A 274 -10.39 -3.53 -0.08
CA CYS A 274 -9.36 -2.54 0.16
C CYS A 274 -8.28 -3.10 1.10
N HIS A 275 -7.14 -2.45 1.07
CA HIS A 275 -6.11 -2.60 2.09
C HIS A 275 -6.49 -1.78 3.32
N SER A 276 -6.61 -2.44 4.47
CA SER A 276 -6.72 -1.75 5.75
C SER A 276 -5.94 -2.44 6.87
N VAL A 277 -5.39 -1.65 7.78
CA VAL A 277 -4.51 -2.13 8.85
C VAL A 277 -5.11 -1.86 10.23
N ALA A 278 -4.64 -2.59 11.24
CA ALA A 278 -4.69 -2.08 12.60
C ALA A 278 -3.87 -0.79 12.66
N TRP A 279 -4.55 0.29 13.01
CA TRP A 279 -4.04 1.64 13.03
C TRP A 279 -4.18 2.22 14.43
N ASP A 280 -3.32 3.15 14.78
CA ASP A 280 -3.42 3.85 16.06
C ASP A 280 -4.77 4.56 16.19
N ALA A 281 -5.46 4.37 17.33
CA ALA A 281 -6.79 4.94 17.55
C ALA A 281 -6.79 6.47 17.66
N ASP A 282 -5.65 7.04 18.09
CA ASP A 282 -5.46 8.47 18.31
C ASP A 282 -4.84 9.16 17.08
N ALA A 283 -4.59 8.42 15.99
CA ALA A 283 -4.15 8.99 14.72
C ALA A 283 -5.19 9.94 14.10
N PRO A 284 -4.75 10.90 13.26
CA PRO A 284 -5.66 11.80 12.55
C PRO A 284 -6.72 11.06 11.73
N ALA A 285 -7.91 11.66 11.64
CA ALA A 285 -9.09 11.02 11.08
C ALA A 285 -9.03 10.84 9.55
N ASP A 286 -8.64 11.89 8.87
CA ASP A 286 -8.86 12.12 7.45
C ASP A 286 -7.56 12.15 6.64
N SER A 287 -6.43 11.95 7.31
CA SER A 287 -5.12 11.95 6.66
C SER A 287 -4.07 11.17 7.47
N GLY A 288 -3.03 10.73 6.77
CA GLY A 288 -1.81 10.27 7.39
C GLY A 288 -0.98 11.45 7.92
N ASN A 289 -0.22 11.22 8.97
CA ASN A 289 0.72 12.21 9.46
C ASN A 289 2.01 12.19 8.62
N ARG A 290 2.39 13.33 8.07
CA ARG A 290 3.54 13.49 7.17
C ARG A 290 4.91 13.26 7.83
N GLU A 291 5.00 13.47 9.14
CA GLU A 291 6.23 13.33 9.93
C GLU A 291 6.43 11.88 10.36
N VAL A 292 5.43 11.27 10.99
CA VAL A 292 5.55 9.87 11.45
C VAL A 292 5.15 8.85 10.38
N SER A 293 4.56 9.28 9.27
CA SER A 293 4.22 8.48 8.09
C SER A 293 3.54 7.14 8.44
N ASN A 294 4.28 6.03 8.34
CA ASN A 294 3.76 4.69 8.53
C ASN A 294 3.70 4.22 10.00
N GLU A 295 4.29 4.96 10.93
CA GLU A 295 4.55 4.52 12.30
C GLU A 295 3.27 4.31 13.15
N PHE A 296 2.14 4.89 12.75
CA PHE A 296 0.84 4.57 13.37
C PHE A 296 0.32 3.17 13.04
N THR A 297 0.97 2.42 12.14
CA THR A 297 0.65 1.00 11.92
C THR A 297 0.87 0.23 13.23
N LYS A 298 -0.03 -0.68 13.58
CA LYS A 298 0.11 -1.52 14.78
C LYS A 298 0.15 -3.00 14.39
N SER A 299 1.31 -3.42 13.90
CA SER A 299 1.50 -4.75 13.29
C SER A 299 1.96 -5.84 14.26
N GLY A 300 2.05 -5.53 15.56
CA GLY A 300 2.45 -6.46 16.62
C GLY A 300 1.38 -7.46 17.07
N TYR A 301 0.19 -7.44 16.48
CA TYR A 301 -0.91 -8.34 16.85
C TYR A 301 -0.55 -9.85 16.86
N PRO A 302 0.32 -10.40 15.99
CA PRO A 302 0.66 -11.83 16.07
C PRO A 302 1.42 -12.20 17.34
N LEU A 303 2.12 -11.23 17.95
CA LEU A 303 2.91 -11.43 19.17
C LEU A 303 2.04 -11.43 20.44
N GLY A 304 0.75 -11.11 20.35
CA GLY A 304 -0.17 -11.02 21.48
C GLY A 304 -1.56 -11.50 21.13
N ILE A 305 -2.57 -10.91 21.77
CA ILE A 305 -3.99 -11.13 21.47
C ILE A 305 -4.69 -9.80 21.15
N MET A 306 -5.83 -9.88 20.47
CA MET A 306 -6.72 -8.76 20.20
C MET A 306 -8.07 -8.98 20.86
N VAL A 307 -8.50 -8.01 21.66
CA VAL A 307 -9.82 -7.98 22.29
C VAL A 307 -10.58 -6.74 21.85
N ASN A 308 -11.87 -6.86 21.57
CA ASN A 308 -12.70 -5.71 21.24
C ASN A 308 -13.01 -4.88 22.51
N ARG A 309 -13.74 -3.77 22.35
CA ARG A 309 -14.10 -2.93 23.50
C ARG A 309 -15.04 -3.59 24.51
N ASP A 310 -15.71 -4.68 24.14
CA ASP A 310 -16.59 -5.44 25.03
C ASP A 310 -15.83 -6.60 25.72
N GLY A 311 -14.49 -6.65 25.58
CA GLY A 311 -13.64 -7.62 26.25
C GLY A 311 -13.54 -8.98 25.56
N GLU A 312 -14.01 -9.12 24.32
CA GLU A 312 -14.04 -10.40 23.59
C GLU A 312 -12.94 -10.49 22.53
N ARG A 313 -12.34 -11.69 22.38
CA ARG A 313 -11.48 -11.99 21.23
C ARG A 313 -12.31 -12.19 19.96
N PHE A 314 -11.80 -11.73 18.82
CA PHE A 314 -12.56 -11.71 17.56
C PHE A 314 -11.78 -12.10 16.30
N VAL A 315 -10.48 -12.38 16.41
CA VAL A 315 -9.63 -12.73 15.29
C VAL A 315 -8.56 -13.74 15.71
N ASP A 316 -8.21 -14.65 14.81
CA ASP A 316 -7.01 -15.48 14.95
C ASP A 316 -5.78 -14.65 14.56
N GLU A 317 -5.08 -14.14 15.57
CA GLU A 317 -3.90 -13.29 15.41
C GLU A 317 -2.71 -14.07 14.82
N GLY A 318 -2.75 -15.41 14.88
CA GLY A 318 -1.70 -16.32 14.44
C GLY A 318 -2.01 -17.08 13.16
N PHE A 319 -3.04 -16.71 12.39
CA PHE A 319 -3.49 -17.47 11.22
C PHE A 319 -2.43 -17.61 10.11
N ASP A 320 -1.66 -16.56 9.85
CA ASP A 320 -0.55 -16.58 8.88
C ASP A 320 0.47 -15.47 9.20
N MET A 321 1.59 -15.46 8.46
CA MET A 321 2.60 -14.41 8.60
C MET A 321 2.03 -13.02 8.41
N ARG A 322 2.51 -12.05 9.20
CA ARG A 322 1.97 -10.70 9.24
C ARG A 322 1.92 -10.03 7.87
N ASN A 323 2.91 -10.24 6.99
CA ASN A 323 2.93 -9.65 5.64
C ASN A 323 1.84 -10.18 4.68
N TYR A 324 1.12 -11.24 5.09
CA TYR A 324 -0.05 -11.77 4.41
C TYR A 324 -1.37 -11.44 5.12
N THR A 325 -1.36 -11.01 6.38
CA THR A 325 -2.59 -10.75 7.16
C THR A 325 -2.83 -9.26 7.44
N TYR A 326 -1.80 -8.43 7.44
CA TYR A 326 -1.91 -7.05 7.92
C TYR A 326 -2.92 -6.19 7.16
N ALA A 327 -3.11 -6.44 5.86
CA ALA A 327 -3.99 -5.66 4.99
C ALA A 327 -5.48 -6.00 5.13
N MET A 328 -5.84 -7.00 5.94
CA MET A 328 -7.23 -7.35 6.26
C MET A 328 -7.60 -7.12 7.73
N ILE A 329 -6.63 -6.95 8.63
CA ILE A 329 -6.89 -6.78 10.07
C ILE A 329 -7.68 -5.50 10.36
N GLY A 330 -7.43 -4.41 9.62
CA GLY A 330 -8.20 -3.18 9.79
C GLY A 330 -9.70 -3.41 9.60
N ARG A 331 -10.10 -4.23 8.61
CA ARG A 331 -11.50 -4.58 8.36
C ARG A 331 -12.11 -5.34 9.55
N ARG A 332 -11.34 -6.23 10.18
CA ARG A 332 -11.82 -6.98 11.36
C ARG A 332 -12.04 -6.06 12.56
N VAL A 333 -11.15 -5.08 12.77
CA VAL A 333 -11.30 -4.04 13.80
C VAL A 333 -12.50 -3.14 13.50
N LEU A 334 -12.70 -2.75 12.24
CA LEU A 334 -13.83 -1.92 11.81
C LEU A 334 -15.19 -2.58 12.09
N GLN A 335 -15.25 -3.92 12.04
CA GLN A 335 -16.46 -4.70 12.34
C GLN A 335 -16.75 -4.84 13.83
N GLN A 336 -15.82 -4.43 14.70
CA GLN A 336 -16.03 -4.53 16.15
C GLN A 336 -16.87 -3.36 16.68
N PRO A 337 -17.54 -3.55 17.84
CA PRO A 337 -18.25 -2.48 18.52
C PRO A 337 -17.37 -1.24 18.70
N GLY A 338 -17.90 -0.07 18.31
CA GLY A 338 -17.16 1.19 18.33
C GLY A 338 -15.96 1.28 17.39
N GLN A 339 -15.77 0.31 16.47
CA GLN A 339 -14.66 0.27 15.49
C GLN A 339 -13.27 0.33 16.13
N VAL A 340 -13.15 -0.20 17.34
CA VAL A 340 -11.92 -0.20 18.14
C VAL A 340 -11.66 -1.57 18.76
N ALA A 341 -10.39 -1.83 19.02
CA ALA A 341 -9.91 -2.99 19.73
C ALA A 341 -8.68 -2.63 20.57
N PHE A 342 -8.28 -3.53 21.45
CA PHE A 342 -7.05 -3.47 22.22
C PHE A 342 -6.16 -4.63 21.78
N GLN A 343 -4.92 -4.32 21.41
CA GLN A 343 -3.87 -5.32 21.29
C GLN A 343 -3.20 -5.47 22.67
N VAL A 344 -3.00 -6.70 23.14
CA VAL A 344 -2.54 -7.00 24.50
C VAL A 344 -1.35 -7.95 24.46
N TRP A 345 -0.30 -7.63 25.21
CA TRP A 345 0.93 -8.39 25.36
C TRP A 345 1.38 -8.47 26.80
N ASP A 346 2.36 -9.34 27.05
CA ASP A 346 3.07 -9.45 28.32
C ASP A 346 4.59 -9.33 28.13
N ALA A 347 5.34 -9.41 29.22
CA ALA A 347 6.79 -9.17 29.23
C ALA A 347 7.59 -10.06 28.26
N ARG A 348 7.08 -11.24 27.86
CA ARG A 348 7.79 -12.14 26.93
C ARG A 348 7.89 -11.55 25.53
N THR A 349 6.86 -10.82 25.11
CA THR A 349 6.69 -10.41 23.70
C THR A 349 6.81 -8.90 23.49
N VAL A 350 6.68 -8.08 24.54
CA VAL A 350 6.82 -6.61 24.44
C VAL A 350 8.15 -6.20 23.80
N ALA A 351 9.26 -6.86 24.14
CA ALA A 351 10.58 -6.58 23.57
C ALA A 351 10.71 -6.90 22.07
N TRP A 352 9.77 -7.67 21.51
CA TRP A 352 9.72 -8.02 20.09
C TRP A 352 8.85 -7.05 19.27
N LEU A 353 8.14 -6.15 19.94
CA LEU A 353 7.39 -5.08 19.28
C LEU A 353 8.37 -4.13 18.59
N ARG A 354 7.92 -3.57 17.47
CA ARG A 354 8.74 -2.65 16.71
C ARG A 354 8.76 -1.31 17.42
N GLU A 355 9.95 -0.87 17.79
CA GLU A 355 10.14 0.44 18.40
C GLU A 355 9.56 1.56 17.53
N GLU A 356 9.67 1.46 16.20
CA GLU A 356 9.10 2.44 15.26
C GLU A 356 7.56 2.58 15.39
N GLU A 357 6.84 1.50 15.76
CA GLU A 357 5.37 1.48 15.85
C GLU A 357 4.85 1.66 17.29
N TYR A 358 5.67 1.31 18.30
CA TYR A 358 5.23 1.11 19.69
C TYR A 358 5.96 1.96 20.74
N ARG A 359 6.85 2.87 20.34
CA ARG A 359 7.48 3.83 21.26
C ARG A 359 6.49 4.88 21.77
N GLY A 360 6.73 5.42 22.96
CA GLY A 360 5.79 6.29 23.67
C GLY A 360 5.47 7.61 22.97
N GLU A 361 6.33 8.09 22.07
CA GLU A 361 6.10 9.30 21.28
C GLU A 361 5.08 9.09 20.15
N VAL A 362 4.82 7.84 19.74
CA VAL A 362 3.96 7.49 18.61
C VAL A 362 2.61 6.93 19.07
N VAL A 363 2.57 6.27 20.22
CA VAL A 363 1.38 5.57 20.70
C VAL A 363 1.19 5.74 22.20
N ARG A 364 -0.06 5.88 22.62
CA ARG A 364 -0.44 5.73 24.03
C ARG A 364 -0.27 4.28 24.48
N ARG A 365 0.78 4.03 25.26
CA ARG A 365 1.02 2.75 25.93
C ARG A 365 0.22 2.68 27.22
N ILE A 366 -0.55 1.61 27.39
CA ILE A 366 -1.33 1.35 28.61
C ILE A 366 -0.64 0.19 29.31
N GLU A 367 0.00 0.44 30.45
CA GLU A 367 0.83 -0.55 31.14
C GLU A 367 0.25 -0.89 32.51
N GLY A 368 0.40 -2.13 32.96
CA GLY A 368 -0.03 -2.59 34.28
C GLY A 368 0.83 -3.74 34.81
N GLU A 369 1.00 -3.81 36.12
CA GLU A 369 1.71 -4.90 36.82
C GLU A 369 0.81 -6.11 37.10
N SER A 370 -0.50 -5.96 36.87
CA SER A 370 -1.47 -7.05 36.80
C SER A 370 -2.43 -6.88 35.63
N LEU A 371 -3.12 -7.96 35.24
CA LEU A 371 -4.17 -7.90 34.22
C LEU A 371 -5.37 -7.06 34.70
N GLU A 372 -5.68 -7.07 35.99
CA GLU A 372 -6.72 -6.26 36.60
C GLU A 372 -6.39 -4.76 36.49
N GLU A 373 -5.15 -4.37 36.81
CA GLU A 373 -4.69 -2.99 36.67
C GLU A 373 -4.72 -2.55 35.19
N LEU A 374 -4.27 -3.43 34.29
CA LEU A 374 -4.32 -3.16 32.86
C LEU A 374 -5.77 -2.95 32.37
N ALA A 375 -6.69 -3.82 32.80
CA ALA A 375 -8.10 -3.75 32.42
C ALA A 375 -8.74 -2.45 32.94
N GLU A 376 -8.47 -2.08 34.20
CA GLU A 376 -8.93 -0.81 34.79
C GLU A 376 -8.45 0.38 33.96
N LYS A 377 -7.16 0.48 33.64
CA LYS A 377 -6.62 1.56 32.80
C LYS A 377 -7.17 1.55 31.38
N CYS A 378 -7.49 0.38 30.83
CA CYS A 378 -8.15 0.29 29.52
C CYS A 378 -9.58 0.86 29.55
N THR A 379 -10.27 0.85 30.70
CA THR A 379 -11.61 1.45 30.80
C THR A 379 -11.60 2.96 30.57
N GLU A 380 -10.53 3.65 30.99
CA GLU A 380 -10.33 5.09 30.79
C GLU A 380 -10.29 5.49 29.30
N VAL A 381 -9.98 4.54 28.42
CA VAL A 381 -9.86 4.76 26.98
C VAL A 381 -10.88 3.97 26.15
N GLY A 382 -11.88 3.37 26.80
CA GLY A 382 -13.07 2.85 26.12
C GLY A 382 -13.26 1.34 26.15
N LEU A 383 -12.52 0.58 26.97
CA LEU A 383 -12.95 -0.78 27.35
C LEU A 383 -14.24 -0.66 28.18
N VAL A 384 -15.28 -1.37 27.76
CA VAL A 384 -16.63 -1.29 28.34
C VAL A 384 -16.83 -2.37 29.40
N ASP A 385 -16.32 -3.57 29.17
CA ASP A 385 -16.48 -4.72 30.07
C ASP A 385 -15.12 -5.29 30.51
N PRO A 386 -14.53 -4.78 31.61
CA PRO A 386 -13.29 -5.33 32.15
C PRO A 386 -13.47 -6.76 32.72
N GLY A 387 -14.69 -7.14 33.11
CA GLY A 387 -14.98 -8.49 33.60
C GLY A 387 -14.85 -9.53 32.48
N ARG A 388 -15.49 -9.26 31.34
CA ARG A 388 -15.38 -10.12 30.15
C ARG A 388 -13.98 -10.13 29.57
N PHE A 389 -13.26 -9.01 29.61
CA PHE A 389 -11.83 -8.96 29.27
C PHE A 389 -11.03 -9.98 30.08
N MET A 390 -11.17 -9.97 31.41
CA MET A 390 -10.45 -10.90 32.30
C MET A 390 -10.81 -12.35 32.03
N GLU A 391 -12.08 -12.62 31.73
CA GLU A 391 -12.54 -13.96 31.36
C GLU A 391 -11.93 -14.44 30.04
N SER A 392 -11.93 -13.60 29.00
CA SER A 392 -11.33 -13.92 27.70
C SER A 392 -9.83 -14.22 27.81
N VAL A 393 -9.09 -13.47 28.63
CA VAL A 393 -7.65 -13.73 28.86
C VAL A 393 -7.45 -15.06 29.61
N ARG A 394 -8.29 -15.36 30.60
CA ARG A 394 -8.25 -16.62 31.35
C ARG A 394 -8.56 -17.83 30.46
N GLU A 395 -9.62 -17.75 29.66
CA GLU A 395 -10.00 -18.77 28.67
C GLU A 395 -8.86 -19.00 27.67
N TYR A 396 -8.26 -17.92 27.17
CA TYR A 396 -7.11 -17.99 26.27
C TYR A 396 -5.92 -18.70 26.92
N ASN A 397 -5.48 -18.25 28.11
CA ASN A 397 -4.34 -18.82 28.83
C ASN A 397 -4.54 -20.31 29.12
N ALA A 398 -5.73 -20.72 29.55
CA ALA A 398 -6.06 -22.12 29.83
C ALA A 398 -6.08 -23.00 28.56
N SER A 399 -6.20 -22.38 27.39
CA SER A 399 -6.27 -23.06 26.09
C SER A 399 -4.93 -23.10 25.37
N VAL A 400 -3.90 -22.40 25.83
CA VAL A 400 -2.56 -22.45 25.24
C VAL A 400 -1.97 -23.83 25.49
N GLU A 401 -1.59 -24.53 24.41
CA GLU A 401 -0.92 -25.81 24.54
C GLU A 401 0.52 -25.63 24.99
N ASP A 402 0.93 -26.37 26.01
CA ASP A 402 2.34 -26.69 26.18
C ASP A 402 2.75 -27.47 24.92
N GLY A 403 3.65 -26.90 24.11
CA GLY A 403 4.16 -27.56 22.92
C GLY A 403 4.58 -29.00 23.25
N ASP A 404 4.48 -29.91 22.30
CA ASP A 404 4.84 -31.34 22.40
C ASP A 404 6.31 -31.64 22.75
N GLY A 405 7.06 -30.66 23.28
CA GLY A 405 8.49 -30.66 23.52
C GLY A 405 9.33 -30.48 22.24
N GLN A 406 8.72 -30.61 21.06
CA GLN A 406 9.39 -30.45 19.76
C GLN A 406 9.20 -29.05 19.19
N LYS A 407 8.02 -28.45 19.40
CA LYS A 407 7.74 -27.07 18.98
C LYS A 407 8.43 -26.05 19.88
N ARG A 408 9.07 -25.06 19.25
CA ARG A 408 9.70 -23.92 19.93
C ARG A 408 9.12 -22.63 19.36
N TRP A 409 8.91 -21.66 20.24
CA TRP A 409 8.45 -20.35 19.82
C TRP A 409 9.50 -19.70 18.91
N ASP A 410 9.10 -19.40 17.68
CA ASP A 410 9.94 -18.74 16.68
C ASP A 410 9.07 -17.78 15.86
N PRO A 411 9.23 -16.46 16.03
CA PRO A 411 8.40 -15.46 15.37
C PRO A 411 8.70 -15.34 13.87
N ALA A 412 9.75 -15.99 13.37
CA ALA A 412 10.16 -15.97 11.97
C ALA A 412 9.56 -17.10 11.13
N VAL A 413 8.91 -18.10 11.76
CA VAL A 413 8.23 -19.22 11.08
C VAL A 413 6.84 -19.46 11.65
N LYS A 414 5.97 -20.15 10.92
CA LYS A 414 4.71 -20.67 11.49
C LYS A 414 5.04 -21.85 12.39
N ASP A 415 5.20 -21.58 13.68
CA ASP A 415 5.71 -22.52 14.69
C ASP A 415 4.67 -23.56 15.14
N GLY A 416 3.40 -23.37 14.81
CA GLY A 416 2.31 -24.25 15.20
C GLY A 416 2.06 -24.32 16.71
N LEU A 417 2.58 -23.36 17.49
CA LEU A 417 2.18 -23.16 18.88
C LEU A 417 0.81 -22.50 18.88
N ALA A 418 -0.22 -23.24 19.31
CA ALA A 418 -1.61 -22.88 19.10
C ALA A 418 -2.46 -23.03 20.38
N THR A 419 -3.67 -22.48 20.35
CA THR A 419 -4.69 -22.72 21.36
C THR A 419 -5.64 -23.85 20.96
N LYS A 420 -6.20 -24.60 21.92
CA LYS A 420 -7.26 -25.60 21.68
C LYS A 420 -8.58 -25.27 22.37
N GLY A 421 -9.69 -25.59 21.72
CA GLY A 421 -11.03 -25.51 22.32
C GLY A 421 -11.66 -24.12 22.37
N LEU A 422 -10.97 -23.09 21.87
CA LEU A 422 -11.53 -21.74 21.74
C LEU A 422 -12.37 -21.57 20.47
N ALA A 423 -13.43 -20.77 20.57
CA ALA A 423 -14.21 -20.34 19.41
C ALA A 423 -13.37 -19.52 18.41
N VAL A 424 -12.45 -18.70 18.94
CA VAL A 424 -11.42 -17.99 18.16
C VAL A 424 -10.08 -18.64 18.49
N ALA A 425 -9.52 -19.40 17.56
CA ALA A 425 -8.19 -19.97 17.75
C ALA A 425 -7.11 -18.89 17.72
N LYS A 426 -5.92 -19.21 18.24
CA LYS A 426 -4.65 -18.61 17.83
C LYS A 426 -3.82 -19.74 17.22
N SER A 427 -3.58 -19.69 15.91
CA SER A 427 -3.03 -20.83 15.16
C SER A 427 -1.50 -20.97 15.24
N ASN A 428 -0.79 -19.90 15.58
CA ASN A 428 0.67 -19.86 15.73
C ASN A 428 1.07 -18.85 16.80
N TRP A 429 2.29 -18.99 17.33
CA TRP A 429 2.91 -18.10 18.32
C TRP A 429 2.10 -17.93 19.61
N ALA A 430 1.27 -18.91 19.97
CA ALA A 430 0.50 -18.88 21.20
C ALA A 430 1.42 -18.99 22.41
N LEU A 431 1.42 -17.94 23.24
CA LEU A 431 2.00 -17.90 24.57
C LEU A 431 0.91 -17.43 25.53
N PRO A 432 0.88 -17.90 26.79
CA PRO A 432 0.02 -17.29 27.80
C PRO A 432 0.31 -15.79 27.93
N ILE A 433 -0.66 -15.03 28.44
CA ILE A 433 -0.53 -13.63 28.84
C ILE A 433 -0.64 -13.63 30.36
N ASP A 434 0.47 -13.90 31.06
CA ASP A 434 0.49 -14.09 32.52
C ASP A 434 1.77 -13.57 33.20
N LYS A 435 2.69 -12.92 32.47
CA LYS A 435 3.93 -12.38 33.03
C LYS A 435 3.98 -10.84 32.96
N PRO A 436 3.96 -10.13 34.09
CA PRO A 436 4.08 -8.67 34.10
C PRO A 436 5.49 -8.20 33.67
N PRO A 437 5.62 -6.94 33.20
CA PRO A 437 4.53 -5.99 32.97
C PRO A 437 3.68 -6.34 31.76
N PHE A 438 2.39 -6.02 31.83
CA PHE A 438 1.45 -6.15 30.72
C PHE A 438 1.35 -4.83 29.94
N LEU A 439 1.12 -4.93 28.64
CA LEU A 439 0.96 -3.79 27.75
C LEU A 439 -0.32 -3.96 26.93
N ALA A 440 -1.11 -2.88 26.86
CA ALA A 440 -2.19 -2.74 25.90
C ALA A 440 -2.01 -1.48 25.02
N VAL A 441 -2.46 -1.59 23.77
CA VAL A 441 -2.56 -0.46 22.83
C VAL A 441 -3.93 -0.47 22.18
N LYS A 442 -4.61 0.68 22.21
CA LYS A 442 -5.88 0.87 21.54
C LYS A 442 -5.67 1.10 20.04
N VAL A 443 -6.40 0.34 19.22
CA VAL A 443 -6.32 0.39 17.76
C VAL A 443 -7.68 0.59 17.12
N THR A 444 -7.68 1.16 15.93
CA THR A 444 -8.82 1.27 15.02
C THR A 444 -8.43 0.80 13.62
N ALA A 445 -9.30 1.01 12.64
CA ALA A 445 -9.07 0.66 11.24
C ALA A 445 -8.49 1.86 10.47
N GLY A 446 -7.33 1.67 9.84
CA GLY A 446 -6.75 2.61 8.88
C GLY A 446 -6.86 2.09 7.45
N ILE A 447 -7.66 2.75 6.60
CA ILE A 447 -7.75 2.42 5.17
C ILE A 447 -6.55 3.01 4.42
N THR A 448 -5.96 2.23 3.53
CA THR A 448 -4.77 2.65 2.76
C THR A 448 -5.05 2.83 1.29
N PHE A 449 -5.70 1.85 0.65
CA PHE A 449 -5.94 1.90 -0.78
C PHE A 449 -7.02 0.88 -1.17
N THR A 450 -7.72 1.14 -2.27
CA THR A 450 -8.85 0.35 -2.80
C THR A 450 -8.40 -0.62 -3.89
N PHE A 451 -9.09 -1.76 -4.01
CA PHE A 451 -8.72 -2.82 -4.97
C PHE A 451 -9.56 -2.80 -6.27
N GLY A 452 -10.66 -2.04 -6.28
CA GLY A 452 -11.46 -1.79 -7.47
C GLY A 452 -10.91 -0.60 -8.26
N GLY A 453 -10.98 -0.69 -9.59
CA GLY A 453 -10.47 0.35 -10.48
C GLY A 453 -10.94 0.17 -11.91
N LEU A 454 -10.16 0.68 -12.86
CA LEU A 454 -10.43 0.59 -14.29
C LEU A 454 -9.78 -0.66 -14.90
N ALA A 455 -10.44 -1.24 -15.89
CA ALA A 455 -9.87 -2.29 -16.73
C ALA A 455 -8.88 -1.70 -17.72
N VAL A 456 -7.77 -2.40 -17.94
CA VAL A 456 -6.73 -1.99 -18.88
C VAL A 456 -6.25 -3.16 -19.71
N ASN A 457 -5.67 -2.87 -20.87
CA ASN A 457 -4.84 -3.83 -21.59
C ASN A 457 -3.58 -4.16 -20.74
N PRO A 458 -3.34 -5.43 -20.38
CA PRO A 458 -2.20 -5.82 -19.52
C PRO A 458 -0.81 -5.51 -20.10
N THR A 459 -0.71 -5.36 -21.43
CA THR A 459 0.55 -5.10 -22.11
C THR A 459 0.91 -3.62 -22.10
N THR A 460 -0.05 -2.76 -22.45
CA THR A 460 0.14 -1.32 -22.68
C THR A 460 -0.37 -0.45 -21.54
N ALA A 461 -1.22 -1.00 -20.66
CA ALA A 461 -2.03 -0.29 -19.67
C ALA A 461 -3.05 0.71 -20.27
N ALA A 462 -3.41 0.55 -21.55
CA ALA A 462 -4.47 1.35 -22.18
C ALA A 462 -5.83 1.04 -21.54
N VAL A 463 -6.64 2.06 -21.28
CA VAL A 463 -7.97 1.91 -20.67
C VAL A 463 -8.91 1.19 -21.62
N ILE A 464 -9.72 0.25 -21.12
CA ILE A 464 -10.75 -0.43 -21.90
C ILE A 464 -12.09 0.31 -21.76
N SER A 465 -12.82 0.48 -22.87
CA SER A 465 -14.18 1.02 -22.87
C SER A 465 -15.19 -0.06 -22.50
N GLU A 466 -16.15 0.25 -21.63
CA GLU A 466 -17.30 -0.61 -21.32
C GLU A 466 -18.21 -0.76 -22.54
N THR A 467 -18.39 0.34 -23.29
CA THR A 467 -19.34 0.39 -24.40
C THR A 467 -18.86 -0.36 -25.62
N THR A 468 -17.56 -0.26 -25.95
CA THR A 468 -17.00 -0.90 -27.16
C THR A 468 -16.19 -2.14 -26.88
N SER A 469 -15.74 -2.37 -25.63
CA SER A 469 -14.75 -3.38 -25.25
C SER A 469 -13.36 -3.21 -25.91
N ASP A 470 -13.14 -2.12 -26.63
CA ASP A 470 -11.85 -1.75 -27.22
C ASP A 470 -11.05 -0.79 -26.32
N GLU A 471 -9.79 -0.56 -26.66
CA GLU A 471 -8.97 0.47 -26.00
C GLU A 471 -9.53 1.88 -26.27
N VAL A 472 -9.66 2.67 -25.21
CA VAL A 472 -9.90 4.11 -25.32
C VAL A 472 -8.62 4.77 -25.84
N HIS A 473 -8.64 5.15 -27.11
CA HIS A 473 -7.46 5.70 -27.78
C HIS A 473 -6.89 6.93 -27.07
N GLY A 474 -5.59 6.89 -26.78
CA GLY A 474 -4.89 7.99 -26.12
C GLY A 474 -4.97 7.99 -24.60
N LEU A 475 -5.66 7.03 -23.97
CA LEU A 475 -5.85 6.97 -22.53
C LEU A 475 -5.24 5.71 -21.91
N TYR A 476 -4.46 5.89 -20.85
CA TYR A 476 -3.82 4.82 -20.08
C TYR A 476 -4.16 4.96 -18.59
N CYS A 477 -4.08 3.87 -17.82
CA CYS A 477 -4.35 3.87 -16.38
C CYS A 477 -3.36 2.98 -15.62
N VAL A 478 -2.81 3.49 -14.52
CA VAL A 478 -1.76 2.81 -13.73
C VAL A 478 -1.92 3.05 -12.23
N GLY A 479 -1.18 2.26 -11.45
CA GLY A 479 -1.18 2.37 -9.99
C GLY A 479 -2.46 1.82 -9.39
N GLU A 480 -2.92 2.43 -8.31
CA GLU A 480 -4.13 2.00 -7.60
C GLU A 480 -5.42 2.15 -8.42
N MET A 481 -5.43 3.06 -9.41
CA MET A 481 -6.57 3.22 -10.32
C MET A 481 -6.80 2.00 -11.21
N LEU A 482 -5.81 1.11 -11.35
CA LEU A 482 -5.89 -0.09 -12.17
C LEU A 482 -6.51 -1.22 -11.36
N GLY A 483 -7.68 -1.71 -11.82
CA GLY A 483 -8.39 -2.83 -11.20
C GLY A 483 -7.98 -4.19 -11.75
N GLY A 484 -8.13 -5.24 -10.95
CA GLY A 484 -7.96 -6.64 -11.40
C GLY A 484 -6.67 -7.31 -10.94
N VAL A 485 -5.72 -6.59 -10.34
CA VAL A 485 -4.51 -7.19 -9.76
C VAL A 485 -4.79 -7.76 -8.37
N PHE A 486 -5.50 -7.02 -7.53
CA PHE A 486 -5.76 -7.35 -6.12
C PHE A 486 -7.27 -7.51 -5.87
N TYR A 487 -7.63 -8.29 -4.84
CA TYR A 487 -9.04 -8.66 -4.56
C TYR A 487 -9.42 -8.57 -3.09
N ASP A 488 -9.43 -9.66 -2.33
CA ASP A 488 -9.79 -9.61 -0.91
C ASP A 488 -8.58 -9.25 -0.03
N ASN A 489 -7.38 -9.53 -0.56
CA ASN A 489 -6.09 -9.22 0.02
C ASN A 489 -5.04 -9.11 -1.10
N TYR A 490 -3.78 -8.84 -0.74
CA TYR A 490 -2.64 -8.84 -1.65
C TYR A 490 -1.33 -9.20 -0.92
N PRO A 491 -0.33 -9.75 -1.61
CA PRO A 491 0.98 -9.96 -1.01
C PRO A 491 1.65 -8.61 -0.73
N GLY A 492 2.08 -8.37 0.51
CA GLY A 492 2.68 -7.10 0.90
C GLY A 492 3.86 -6.69 0.01
N GLY A 493 3.95 -5.40 -0.32
CA GLY A 493 4.95 -4.82 -1.23
C GLY A 493 4.61 -4.88 -2.72
N SER A 494 3.60 -5.67 -3.12
CA SER A 494 3.21 -5.78 -4.53
C SER A 494 2.56 -4.52 -5.10
N GLY A 495 2.00 -3.65 -4.24
CA GLY A 495 1.32 -2.42 -4.68
C GLY A 495 2.28 -1.42 -5.32
N LEU A 496 3.41 -1.12 -4.67
CA LEU A 496 4.45 -0.26 -5.24
C LEU A 496 5.07 -0.89 -6.49
N THR A 497 5.28 -2.21 -6.46
CA THR A 497 5.83 -2.95 -7.61
C THR A 497 4.88 -2.88 -8.81
N SER A 498 3.57 -3.06 -8.59
CA SER A 498 2.52 -2.89 -9.60
C SER A 498 2.51 -1.49 -10.18
N GLY A 499 2.56 -0.46 -9.33
CA GLY A 499 2.64 0.93 -9.77
C GLY A 499 3.81 1.18 -10.72
N THR A 500 5.00 0.68 -10.39
CA THR A 500 6.20 0.84 -11.24
C THR A 500 6.12 0.01 -12.53
N VAL A 501 5.70 -1.26 -12.45
CA VAL A 501 5.59 -2.14 -13.63
C VAL A 501 4.62 -1.57 -14.66
N PHE A 502 3.39 -1.27 -14.25
CA PHE A 502 2.38 -0.73 -15.16
C PHE A 502 2.65 0.72 -15.53
N GLY A 503 3.23 1.52 -14.62
CA GLY A 503 3.73 2.86 -14.91
C GLY A 503 4.71 2.85 -16.09
N ARG A 504 5.75 1.99 -16.03
CA ARG A 504 6.73 1.85 -17.12
C ARG A 504 6.08 1.42 -18.44
N ARG A 505 5.16 0.47 -18.40
CA ARG A 505 4.42 -0.01 -19.58
C ARG A 505 3.61 1.12 -20.23
N ALA A 506 2.85 1.87 -19.43
CA ALA A 506 2.06 3.01 -19.89
C ALA A 506 2.95 4.12 -20.47
N GLY A 507 4.03 4.47 -19.78
CA GLY A 507 4.96 5.51 -20.23
C GLY A 507 5.58 5.19 -21.60
N ARG A 508 6.03 3.94 -21.80
CA ARG A 508 6.55 3.48 -23.09
C ARG A 508 5.48 3.51 -24.18
N ALA A 509 4.30 2.95 -23.92
CA ALA A 509 3.21 2.90 -24.89
C ALA A 509 2.71 4.30 -25.30
N ALA A 510 2.57 5.20 -24.32
CA ALA A 510 2.21 6.61 -24.56
C ALA A 510 3.26 7.33 -25.43
N ALA A 511 4.55 7.13 -25.16
CA ALA A 511 5.63 7.72 -25.95
C ALA A 511 5.70 7.18 -27.39
N GLU A 512 5.53 5.87 -27.58
CA GLU A 512 5.47 5.26 -28.91
C GLU A 512 4.29 5.78 -29.73
N ARG A 513 3.14 6.03 -29.08
CA ARG A 513 1.97 6.63 -29.72
C ARG A 513 2.21 8.09 -30.09
N ALA A 514 2.61 8.92 -29.13
CA ALA A 514 2.82 10.36 -29.35
C ALA A 514 3.88 10.62 -30.45
N GLY A 515 4.93 9.79 -30.50
CA GLY A 515 5.95 9.86 -31.56
C GLY A 515 5.43 9.55 -32.97
N LYS A 516 4.36 8.76 -33.11
CA LYS A 516 3.72 8.46 -34.40
C LYS A 516 2.79 9.59 -34.85
N SER A 517 1.99 10.14 -33.93
CA SER A 517 1.07 11.26 -34.24
C SER A 517 1.81 12.51 -34.67
N GLY A 518 2.94 12.85 -34.02
CA GLY A 518 3.76 14.02 -34.37
C GLY A 518 4.48 13.94 -35.73
N ARG A 519 4.49 12.77 -36.39
CA ARG A 519 4.99 12.60 -37.77
C ARG A 519 3.89 12.80 -38.83
N LEU A 520 2.64 12.54 -38.50
CA LEU A 520 1.49 12.70 -39.41
C LEU A 520 1.09 14.17 -39.60
N GLU A 521 1.34 15.05 -38.63
CA GLU A 521 1.12 16.50 -38.79
C GLU A 521 2.26 17.23 -39.51
N ARG A 522 3.37 16.54 -39.84
CA ARG A 522 4.55 17.14 -40.51
C ARG A 522 4.78 16.63 -41.95
N LEU A 523 3.88 15.80 -42.47
CA LEU A 523 3.82 15.35 -43.86
C LEU A 523 2.53 15.89 -44.48
#